data_AF-A0A3A4MXZ7-F1
#
_entry.id   AF-A0A3A4MXZ7-F1
#
_cell.length_a   1.000
_cell.length_b   1.000
_cell.length_c   1.000
_cell.angle_alpha   90.00
_cell.angle_beta   90.00
_cell.angle_gamma   90.00
#
_symmetry.space_group_name_H-M   'P 1'
#
loop_
_entity.id
_entity.type
_entity.pdbx_description
1 polymer ?
#
loop_
_entity_poly.entity_id
_entity_poly.type
_entity_poly.pdbx_seq_one_letter_code
_entity_poly.pdbx_strand_id
1 'polypeptide(L)'
;MKMIITTDIENDIYEKLVIFLNEHGAHPYMYPQFFQNFRDSNIFQAKCYIGLSNSEIIFFGASYLYKQENIIEFPFGPIAKNINILIEGIEAISKNLLEYKKVRIQPYIPFDESLIIKIKNMGYIETNKPWQEYTVDIDLVKPMNEILSDFNKTQRRLVRYA
;
A
#
# COMPACT_ATOMS: atom_id res chain seq x y z
N MET A 1 4.57 -11.75 -15.05
CA MET A 1 3.91 -11.97 -13.74
C MET A 1 2.54 -12.61 -13.93
N LYS A 2 2.13 -13.57 -13.07
CA LYS A 2 0.74 -14.08 -13.02
C LYS A 2 -0.02 -13.36 -11.92
N MET A 3 -1.18 -12.77 -12.22
CA MET A 3 -2.02 -12.09 -11.24
C MET A 3 -3.17 -12.99 -10.77
N ILE A 4 -3.37 -13.09 -9.47
CA ILE A 4 -4.53 -13.70 -8.83
C ILE A 4 -5.38 -12.58 -8.24
N ILE A 5 -6.67 -12.56 -8.53
CA ILE A 5 -7.63 -11.60 -7.98
C ILE A 5 -8.63 -12.36 -7.12
N THR A 6 -8.69 -12.06 -5.82
CA THR A 6 -9.52 -12.82 -4.88
C THR A 6 -10.07 -11.96 -3.76
N THR A 7 -11.24 -12.33 -3.24
CA THR A 7 -11.80 -11.84 -1.97
C THR A 7 -11.38 -12.70 -0.78
N ASP A 8 -10.82 -13.88 -1.07
CA ASP A 8 -10.49 -14.95 -0.15
C ASP A 8 -9.03 -15.33 -0.29
N ILE A 9 -8.24 -15.09 0.76
CA ILE A 9 -6.85 -15.50 0.78
C ILE A 9 -6.78 -16.82 1.55
N GLU A 10 -6.35 -17.88 0.86
CA GLU A 10 -6.07 -19.18 1.47
C GLU A 10 -4.96 -19.06 2.51
N ASN A 11 -5.01 -19.88 3.57
CA ASN A 11 -4.09 -19.76 4.71
C ASN A 11 -2.60 -19.88 4.31
N ASP A 12 -2.29 -20.72 3.32
CA ASP A 12 -0.93 -20.93 2.81
C ASP A 12 -0.38 -19.72 2.03
N ILE A 13 -1.25 -18.99 1.32
CA ILE A 13 -0.93 -17.73 0.67
C ILE A 13 -0.85 -16.60 1.70
N TYR A 14 -1.71 -16.64 2.72
CA TYR A 14 -1.77 -15.62 3.77
C TYR A 14 -0.44 -15.48 4.51
N GLU A 15 0.17 -16.58 4.96
CA GLU A 15 1.46 -16.52 5.67
C GLU A 15 2.57 -15.90 4.81
N LYS A 16 2.67 -16.32 3.55
CA LYS A 16 3.63 -15.76 2.58
C LYS A 16 3.38 -14.28 2.33
N LEU A 17 2.11 -13.88 2.27
CA LEU A 17 1.72 -12.50 2.06
C LEU A 17 2.09 -11.63 3.27
N VAL A 18 1.87 -12.09 4.49
CA VAL A 18 2.25 -11.35 5.71
C VAL A 18 3.75 -11.12 5.75
N ILE A 19 4.56 -12.14 5.40
CA ILE A 19 6.02 -12.01 5.30
C ILE A 19 6.36 -10.92 4.26
N PHE A 20 5.80 -11.03 3.06
CA PHE A 20 6.02 -10.06 2.00
C PHE A 20 5.65 -8.62 2.41
N LEU A 21 4.49 -8.42 3.06
CA LEU A 21 4.03 -7.11 3.52
C LEU A 21 4.97 -6.51 4.58
N ASN A 22 5.45 -7.33 5.52
CA ASN A 22 6.41 -6.89 6.54
C ASN A 22 7.75 -6.49 5.92
N GLU A 23 8.29 -7.31 5.00
CA GLU A 23 9.59 -7.05 4.34
C GLU A 23 9.61 -5.75 3.54
N HIS A 24 8.45 -5.34 3.02
CA HIS A 24 8.33 -4.15 2.17
C HIS A 24 7.74 -2.95 2.90
N GLY A 25 7.52 -3.03 4.22
CA GLY A 25 7.02 -1.90 5.03
C GLY A 25 5.60 -1.48 4.66
N ALA A 26 4.72 -2.44 4.36
CA ALA A 26 3.35 -2.14 3.98
C ALA A 26 2.56 -1.47 5.11
N HIS A 27 1.69 -0.53 4.73
CA HIS A 27 0.80 0.13 5.69
C HIS A 27 -0.20 -0.88 6.29
N PRO A 28 -0.57 -0.77 7.59
CA PRO A 28 -1.49 -1.70 8.25
C PRO A 28 -2.81 -1.95 7.49
N TYR A 29 -3.37 -0.93 6.84
CA TYR A 29 -4.60 -1.07 6.03
C TYR A 29 -4.46 -1.92 4.76
N MET A 30 -3.23 -2.31 4.41
CA MET A 30 -2.96 -3.29 3.35
C MET A 30 -3.06 -4.74 3.83
N TYR A 31 -3.14 -5.00 5.14
CA TYR A 31 -3.14 -6.36 5.66
C TYR A 31 -4.51 -7.02 5.48
N PRO A 32 -4.56 -8.32 5.14
CA PRO A 32 -5.83 -8.98 4.85
C PRO A 32 -6.87 -8.98 5.97
N GLN A 33 -6.39 -8.92 7.22
CA GLN A 33 -7.22 -8.80 8.41
C GLN A 33 -8.11 -7.54 8.37
N PHE A 34 -7.61 -6.43 7.80
CA PHE A 34 -8.42 -5.22 7.64
C PHE A 34 -9.52 -5.41 6.60
N PHE A 35 -9.29 -6.17 5.53
CA PHE A 35 -10.32 -6.43 4.50
C PHE A 35 -11.46 -7.31 4.99
N GLN A 36 -11.19 -8.25 5.89
CA GLN A 36 -12.22 -9.15 6.40
C GLN A 36 -13.37 -8.40 7.09
N ASN A 37 -13.07 -7.28 7.75
CA ASN A 37 -14.09 -6.40 8.37
C ASN A 37 -15.07 -5.77 7.37
N PHE A 38 -14.74 -5.84 6.09
CA PHE A 38 -15.34 -5.05 5.04
C PHE A 38 -15.79 -5.86 3.83
N ARG A 39 -15.61 -7.18 3.91
CA ARG A 39 -15.88 -8.14 2.85
C ARG A 39 -17.32 -8.08 2.35
N ASP A 40 -18.27 -7.95 3.27
CA ASP A 40 -19.72 -7.97 2.99
C ASP A 40 -20.41 -6.64 3.35
N SER A 41 -19.67 -5.53 3.29
CA SER A 41 -20.28 -4.22 3.48
C SER A 41 -21.24 -3.91 2.32
N ASN A 42 -22.41 -3.36 2.65
CA ASN A 42 -23.32 -2.81 1.63
C ASN A 42 -22.71 -1.56 0.95
N ILE A 43 -21.69 -0.97 1.56
CA ILE A 43 -21.06 0.27 1.10
C ILE A 43 -19.86 -0.04 0.20
N PHE A 44 -19.08 -1.08 0.52
CA PHE A 44 -17.90 -1.43 -0.24
C PHE A 44 -17.59 -2.93 -0.31
N GLN A 45 -16.82 -3.32 -1.33
CA GLN A 45 -16.33 -4.68 -1.52
C GLN A 45 -14.81 -4.67 -1.61
N ALA A 46 -14.14 -5.44 -0.77
CA ALA A 46 -12.69 -5.57 -0.81
C ALA A 46 -12.24 -6.66 -1.78
N LYS A 47 -11.18 -6.43 -2.56
CA LYS A 47 -10.51 -7.43 -3.41
C LYS A 47 -8.99 -7.31 -3.27
N CYS A 48 -8.31 -8.45 -3.27
CA CYS A 48 -6.85 -8.55 -3.26
C CYS A 48 -6.33 -8.93 -4.66
N TYR A 49 -5.18 -8.36 -5.02
CA TYR A 49 -4.46 -8.56 -6.26
C TYR A 49 -3.06 -9.07 -5.91
N ILE A 50 -2.81 -10.34 -6.15
CA ILE A 50 -1.58 -11.02 -5.76
C ILE A 50 -0.81 -11.38 -7.02
N GLY A 51 0.33 -10.73 -7.23
CA GLY A 51 1.23 -11.03 -8.34
C GLY A 51 2.27 -12.06 -7.95
N LEU A 52 2.31 -13.16 -8.70
CA LEU A 52 3.23 -14.27 -8.49
C LEU A 52 4.28 -14.37 -9.60
N SER A 53 5.49 -14.76 -9.22
CA SER A 53 6.56 -15.22 -10.11
C SER A 53 7.24 -16.43 -9.48
N ASN A 54 7.32 -17.56 -10.18
CA ASN A 54 7.89 -18.82 -9.64
C ASN A 54 7.32 -19.21 -8.26
N SER A 55 6.00 -19.07 -8.08
CA SER A 55 5.27 -19.33 -6.82
C SER A 55 5.62 -18.40 -5.64
N GLU A 56 6.40 -17.35 -5.90
CA GLU A 56 6.74 -16.31 -4.94
C GLU A 56 5.85 -15.07 -5.15
N ILE A 57 5.42 -14.44 -4.05
CA ILE A 57 4.70 -13.16 -4.10
C ILE A 57 5.71 -12.06 -4.42
N ILE A 58 5.46 -11.36 -5.52
CA ILE A 58 6.31 -10.25 -5.98
C ILE A 58 5.58 -8.90 -6.02
N PHE A 59 4.25 -8.95 -5.90
CA PHE A 59 3.37 -7.80 -5.97
C PHE A 59 2.11 -8.08 -5.15
N PHE A 60 1.64 -7.06 -4.44
CA PHE A 60 0.37 -7.10 -3.76
C PHE A 60 -0.36 -5.76 -3.84
N GLY A 61 -1.64 -5.80 -4.15
CA GLY A 61 -2.53 -4.66 -4.07
C GLY A 61 -3.82 -5.06 -3.39
N ALA A 62 -4.26 -4.27 -2.44
CA ALA A 62 -5.59 -4.43 -1.89
C ALA A 62 -6.46 -3.26 -2.28
N SER A 63 -7.70 -3.56 -2.65
CA SER A 63 -8.63 -2.60 -3.20
C SER A 63 -9.95 -2.59 -2.45
N TYR A 64 -10.59 -1.43 -2.45
CA TYR A 64 -11.93 -1.20 -1.95
C TYR A 64 -12.79 -0.62 -3.07
N LEU A 65 -13.82 -1.36 -3.47
CA LEU A 65 -14.83 -0.92 -4.42
C LEU A 65 -15.96 -0.22 -3.68
N TYR A 66 -16.14 1.08 -3.90
CA TYR A 66 -17.29 1.86 -3.45
C TYR A 66 -18.46 1.64 -4.41
N LYS A 67 -19.39 0.76 -4.02
CA LYS A 67 -20.45 0.22 -4.90
C LYS A 67 -21.33 1.32 -5.52
N GLN A 68 -21.71 2.33 -4.73
CA GLN A 68 -22.59 3.41 -5.19
C GLN A 68 -21.92 4.36 -6.18
N GLU A 69 -20.63 4.63 -5.99
CA GLU A 69 -19.88 5.58 -6.81
C GLU A 69 -19.23 4.92 -8.03
N ASN A 70 -19.19 3.58 -8.05
CA ASN A 70 -18.44 2.75 -8.99
C ASN A 70 -16.95 3.15 -9.06
N ILE A 71 -16.35 3.38 -7.88
CA ILE A 71 -14.95 3.77 -7.72
C ILE A 71 -14.21 2.65 -7.02
N ILE A 72 -13.04 2.30 -7.52
CA ILE A 72 -12.14 1.36 -6.87
C ILE A 72 -10.89 2.10 -6.40
N GLU A 73 -10.50 1.87 -5.16
CA GLU A 73 -9.35 2.52 -4.52
C GLU A 73 -8.37 1.50 -3.97
N PHE A 74 -7.08 1.74 -4.16
CA PHE A 74 -5.98 0.98 -3.55
C PHE A 74 -5.29 1.88 -2.52
N PRO A 75 -5.80 1.93 -1.28
CA PRO A 75 -5.25 2.79 -0.24
C PRO A 75 -3.89 2.26 0.19
N PHE A 76 -2.90 3.14 0.28
CA PHE A 76 -1.52 2.83 0.65
C PHE A 76 -0.79 1.81 -0.25
N GLY A 77 -1.40 1.42 -1.38
CA GLY A 77 -0.87 0.43 -2.30
C GLY A 77 -1.11 0.76 -3.77
N PRO A 78 -0.71 -0.13 -4.70
CA PRO A 78 -0.09 -1.44 -4.46
C PRO A 78 1.39 -1.36 -4.05
N ILE A 79 1.95 -2.49 -3.63
CA ILE A 79 3.34 -2.68 -3.21
C ILE A 79 3.98 -3.82 -4.00
N ALA A 80 5.28 -3.73 -4.25
CA ALA A 80 6.01 -4.69 -5.07
C ALA A 80 7.48 -4.82 -4.63
N LYS A 81 8.14 -5.92 -5.04
CA LYS A 81 9.57 -6.15 -4.79
C LYS A 81 10.49 -5.07 -5.34
N ASN A 82 10.10 -4.45 -6.45
CA ASN A 82 10.82 -3.33 -7.03
C ASN A 82 9.90 -2.49 -7.92
N ILE A 83 10.42 -1.34 -8.35
CA ILE A 83 9.71 -0.35 -9.16
C ILE A 83 9.18 -0.93 -10.47
N ASN A 84 9.94 -1.78 -11.16
CA ASN A 84 9.52 -2.34 -12.45
C ASN A 84 8.35 -3.30 -12.27
N ILE A 85 8.37 -4.12 -11.22
CA ILE A 85 7.26 -5.02 -10.89
C ILE A 85 6.02 -4.22 -10.45
N LEU A 86 6.21 -3.12 -9.72
CA LEU A 86 5.10 -2.22 -9.35
C LEU A 86 4.40 -1.69 -10.60
N ILE A 87 5.19 -1.21 -11.57
CA ILE A 87 4.72 -0.67 -12.85
C ILE A 87 3.97 -1.73 -13.65
N GLU A 88 4.56 -2.91 -13.85
CA GLU A 88 3.90 -4.05 -14.54
C GLU A 88 2.60 -4.46 -13.85
N GLY A 89 2.57 -4.42 -12.51
CA GLY A 89 1.37 -4.74 -11.75
C GLY A 89 0.28 -3.69 -11.84
N ILE A 90 0.62 -2.40 -11.84
CA ILE A 90 -0.33 -1.33 -12.10
C ILE A 90 -0.93 -1.47 -13.50
N GLU A 91 -0.13 -1.76 -14.53
CA GLU A 91 -0.64 -2.03 -15.88
C GLU A 91 -1.60 -3.24 -15.90
N ALA A 92 -1.22 -4.33 -15.24
CA ALA A 92 -2.03 -5.54 -15.16
C ALA A 92 -3.37 -5.31 -14.44
N ILE A 93 -3.36 -4.52 -13.36
CA ILE A 93 -4.57 -4.09 -12.67
C ILE A 93 -5.43 -3.24 -13.61
N SER A 94 -4.84 -2.24 -14.27
CA SER A 94 -5.57 -1.30 -15.14
C SER A 94 -6.38 -1.99 -16.21
N LYS A 95 -5.84 -3.06 -16.82
CA LYS A 95 -6.54 -3.87 -17.82
C LYS A 95 -7.79 -4.56 -17.29
N ASN A 96 -7.82 -4.90 -16.01
CA ASN A 96 -8.95 -5.56 -15.34
C ASN A 96 -9.97 -4.57 -14.75
N LEU A 97 -9.70 -3.26 -14.79
CA LEU A 97 -10.51 -2.24 -14.12
C LEU A 97 -11.18 -1.25 -15.07
N LEU A 98 -11.29 -1.58 -16.36
CA LEU A 98 -11.87 -0.69 -17.37
C LEU A 98 -13.39 -0.45 -17.19
N GLU A 99 -14.06 -1.29 -16.39
CA GLU A 99 -15.49 -1.19 -16.07
C GLU A 99 -15.82 -0.15 -14.99
N TYR A 100 -14.82 0.31 -14.23
CA TYR A 100 -15.03 1.24 -13.11
C TYR A 100 -14.99 2.69 -13.60
N LYS A 101 -15.81 3.54 -12.98
CA LYS A 101 -15.84 4.98 -13.27
C LYS A 101 -14.51 5.66 -12.94
N LYS A 102 -13.83 5.20 -11.89
CA LYS A 102 -12.54 5.74 -11.44
C LYS A 102 -11.73 4.67 -10.70
N VAL A 103 -10.45 4.62 -11.01
CA VAL A 103 -9.44 3.84 -10.27
C VAL A 103 -8.54 4.83 -9.52
N ARG A 104 -8.37 4.66 -8.21
CA ARG A 104 -7.42 5.45 -7.41
C ARG A 104 -6.35 4.53 -6.86
N ILE A 105 -5.09 4.88 -7.09
CA ILE A 105 -3.94 4.11 -6.65
C ILE A 105 -3.07 5.04 -5.80
N GLN A 106 -2.71 4.60 -4.60
CA GLN A 106 -2.02 5.41 -3.60
C GLN A 106 -0.85 4.62 -2.99
N PRO A 107 0.19 4.27 -3.77
CA PRO A 107 1.26 3.43 -3.28
C PRO A 107 2.03 4.14 -2.15
N TYR A 108 2.24 3.42 -1.04
CA TYR A 108 3.07 3.89 0.06
C TYR A 108 4.54 3.63 -0.26
N ILE A 109 5.12 4.55 -1.04
CA ILE A 109 6.50 4.46 -1.50
C ILE A 109 7.19 5.83 -1.34
N PRO A 110 8.52 5.84 -1.17
CA PRO A 110 9.30 7.06 -1.29
C PRO A 110 9.04 7.75 -2.63
N PHE A 111 9.10 9.08 -2.64
CA PHE A 111 8.94 9.87 -3.85
C PHE A 111 10.01 9.50 -4.89
N ASP A 112 9.56 9.10 -6.09
CA ASP A 112 10.43 8.78 -7.24
C ASP A 112 9.83 9.42 -8.51
N GLU A 113 10.52 10.43 -9.05
CA GLU A 113 10.08 11.13 -10.27
C GLU A 113 9.97 10.21 -11.49
N SER A 114 10.85 9.20 -11.59
CA SER A 114 10.87 8.28 -12.72
C SER A 114 9.62 7.41 -12.76
N LEU A 115 9.11 7.03 -11.58
CA LEU A 115 7.84 6.32 -11.45
C LEU A 115 6.67 7.21 -11.82
N ILE A 116 6.66 8.47 -11.37
CA ILE A 116 5.58 9.42 -11.67
C ILE A 116 5.46 9.62 -13.19
N ILE A 117 6.58 9.77 -13.89
CA ILE A 117 6.60 9.90 -15.35
C ILE A 117 6.00 8.65 -16.01
N LYS A 118 6.41 7.45 -15.58
CA LYS A 118 5.88 6.20 -16.14
C LYS A 118 4.40 6.02 -15.89
N ILE A 119 3.91 6.32 -14.68
CA ILE A 119 2.49 6.26 -14.32
C ILE A 119 1.69 7.29 -15.14
N LYS A 120 2.20 8.51 -15.34
CA LYS A 120 1.57 9.52 -16.22
C LYS A 120 1.48 9.05 -17.67
N ASN A 121 2.51 8.37 -18.18
CA ASN A 121 2.52 7.79 -19.52
C ASN A 121 1.48 6.67 -19.70
N MET A 122 1.01 6.05 -18.61
CA MET A 122 -0.11 5.09 -18.62
C MET A 122 -1.49 5.77 -18.62
N GLY A 123 -1.55 7.10 -18.59
CA GLY A 123 -2.79 7.88 -18.55
C GLY A 123 -3.31 8.19 -17.14
N TYR A 124 -2.57 7.85 -16.09
CA TYR A 124 -2.94 8.24 -14.72
C TYR A 124 -2.68 9.72 -14.49
N ILE A 125 -3.62 10.35 -13.78
CA ILE A 125 -3.54 11.76 -13.38
C ILE A 125 -3.15 11.80 -11.91
N GLU A 126 -2.06 12.51 -11.62
CA GLU A 126 -1.66 12.81 -10.25
C GLU A 126 -2.67 13.77 -9.62
N THR A 127 -3.33 13.33 -8.55
CA THR A 127 -4.24 14.18 -7.76
C THR A 127 -3.56 14.58 -6.46
N ASN A 128 -3.60 15.88 -6.12
CA ASN A 128 -3.02 16.38 -4.86
C ASN A 128 -3.55 15.58 -3.65
N LYS A 129 -2.61 15.25 -2.75
CA LYS A 129 -2.75 14.37 -1.59
C LYS A 129 -3.81 14.89 -0.60
N PRO A 130 -4.90 14.16 -0.31
CA PRO A 130 -5.69 14.45 0.90
C PRO A 130 -4.93 14.07 2.19
N TRP A 131 -3.89 13.23 2.07
CA TRP A 131 -3.14 12.64 3.18
C TRP A 131 -1.65 12.86 2.98
N GLN A 132 -1.22 14.12 2.91
CA GLN A 132 0.20 14.43 2.98
C GLN A 132 0.66 14.13 4.41
N GLU A 133 0.97 12.86 4.69
CA GLU A 133 1.53 12.45 5.97
C GLU A 133 2.90 13.14 6.10
N TYR A 134 2.99 14.04 7.08
CA TYR A 134 4.29 14.44 7.60
C TYR A 134 4.82 13.27 8.40
N THR A 135 5.56 12.38 7.74
CA THR A 135 6.21 11.26 8.43
C THR A 135 7.39 11.79 9.24
N VAL A 136 7.40 11.49 10.54
CA VAL A 136 8.56 11.70 11.41
C VAL A 136 9.08 10.32 11.78
N ASP A 137 10.22 9.95 11.21
CA ASP A 137 10.89 8.70 11.56
C ASP A 137 11.63 8.88 12.89
N ILE A 138 11.22 8.12 13.90
CA ILE A 138 11.95 7.98 15.16
C ILE A 138 12.46 6.55 15.22
N ASP A 139 13.78 6.39 15.19
CA ASP A 139 14.40 5.08 15.32
C ASP A 139 14.36 4.61 16.78
N LEU A 140 13.35 3.80 17.10
CA LEU A 140 13.13 3.24 18.43
C LEU A 140 14.02 2.02 18.74
N VAL A 141 14.84 1.56 17.78
CA VAL A 141 15.78 0.44 17.99
C VAL A 141 16.99 0.91 18.80
N LYS A 142 17.25 2.22 18.82
CA LYS A 142 18.34 2.82 19.59
C LYS A 142 18.07 2.77 21.09
N PRO A 143 19.12 2.70 21.93
CA PRO A 143 19.00 2.96 23.36
C PRO A 143 18.29 4.29 23.65
N MET A 144 17.44 4.36 24.67
CA MET A 144 16.65 5.56 25.02
C MET A 144 17.47 6.87 25.09
N ASN A 145 18.72 6.79 25.56
CA ASN A 145 19.61 7.96 25.64
C ASN A 145 20.00 8.52 24.26
N GLU A 146 20.07 7.66 23.25
CA GLU A 146 20.34 8.02 21.86
C GLU A 146 19.07 8.53 21.17
N ILE A 147 17.90 7.93 21.45
CA ILE A 147 16.60 8.46 21.00
C ILE A 147 16.40 9.89 21.52
N LEU A 148 16.71 10.14 22.80
CA LEU A 148 16.65 11.47 23.37
C LEU A 148 17.55 12.46 22.63
N SER A 149 18.66 12.01 22.05
CA SER A 149 19.60 12.88 21.35
C SER A 149 19.08 13.36 19.98
N ASP A 150 18.16 12.62 19.36
CA ASP A 150 17.50 12.97 18.08
C ASP A 150 16.52 14.14 18.23
N PHE A 151 16.04 14.41 19.45
CA PHE A 151 15.19 15.57 19.75
C PHE A 151 15.99 16.88 19.87
N ASN A 152 15.40 17.99 19.41
CA ASN A 152 16.00 19.31 19.62
C ASN A 152 16.03 19.71 21.12
N LYS A 153 16.79 20.75 21.48
CA LYS A 153 16.99 21.16 22.89
C LYS A 153 15.68 21.39 23.66
N THR A 154 14.66 21.97 23.00
CA THR A 154 13.35 22.25 23.61
C THR A 154 12.57 20.95 23.82
N GLN A 155 12.51 20.08 22.81
CA GLN A 155 11.83 18.79 22.90
C GLN A 155 12.51 17.86 23.92
N ARG A 156 13.85 17.81 23.96
CA ARG A 156 14.61 17.09 25.00
C ARG A 156 14.23 17.53 26.40
N ARG A 157 14.05 18.83 26.60
CA ARG A 157 13.59 19.37 27.89
C ARG A 157 12.19 18.87 28.20
N LEU A 158 11.25 18.97 27.25
CA LEU A 158 9.86 18.52 27.44
C LEU A 158 9.76 17.01 27.73
N VAL A 159 10.47 16.15 27.00
CA VAL A 159 10.44 14.69 27.21
C VAL A 159 11.02 14.30 28.58
N ARG A 160 12.04 15.01 29.08
CA ARG A 160 12.61 14.74 30.42
C ARG A 160 11.70 15.18 31.58
N TYR A 161 10.74 16.05 31.33
CA TYR A 161 9.82 16.57 32.36
C TYR A 161 8.53 15.74 32.49
N ALA A 162 8.19 14.94 31.47
CA ALA A 162 7.07 14.00 31.49
C ALA A 162 7.48 12.69 32.19
#